data_AF-A0A536Z5A4-F1
#
_entry.id   AF-A0A536Z5A4-F1
#
_cell.length_a   1.000
_cell.length_b   1.000
_cell.length_c   1.000
_cell.angle_alpha   90.00
_cell.angle_beta   90.00
_cell.angle_gamma   90.00
#
_symmetry.space_group_name_H-M   'P 1'
#
loop_
_entity.id
_entity.type
_entity.pdbx_description
1 polymer ?
#
loop_
_entity_poly.entity_id
_entity_poly.type
_entity_poly.pdbx_seq_one_letter_code
_entity_poly.pdbx_strand_id
1 'polypeptide(L)' 'HDPRLPAALLPADWPGPAAYALCRDFYRRTHRCAEQHLAVTLDTGRGPLPPAAAYFYERFGGL' A
#
# COMPACT_ATOMS: atom_id res chain seq x y z
N HIS A 1 -5.81 -16.97 7.00
CA HIS A 1 -6.33 -16.72 5.64
C HIS A 1 -7.59 -15.86 5.77
N ASP A 2 -7.77 -14.82 4.97
CA ASP A 2 -8.98 -13.97 4.99
C ASP A 2 -10.17 -14.75 4.39
N PRO A 3 -11.30 -14.91 5.11
CA PRO A 3 -12.45 -15.68 4.65
C PRO A 3 -13.28 -14.93 3.58
N ARG A 4 -12.98 -13.65 3.30
CA ARG A 4 -13.68 -12.81 2.31
C ARG A 4 -15.20 -12.78 2.49
N LEU A 5 -15.65 -12.79 3.74
CA LEU A 5 -17.07 -12.70 4.09
C LEU A 5 -17.51 -11.22 4.14
N PRO A 6 -18.81 -10.94 3.88
CA PRO A 6 -19.40 -9.64 4.22
C PRO A 6 -19.13 -9.25 5.68
N ALA A 7 -18.93 -7.96 5.95
CA ALA A 7 -18.57 -7.47 7.29
C ALA A 7 -19.57 -7.90 8.38
N ALA A 8 -20.86 -7.97 8.04
CA ALA A 8 -21.92 -8.38 8.96
C ALA A 8 -21.84 -9.86 9.39
N LEU A 9 -21.06 -10.68 8.69
CA LEU A 9 -20.87 -12.11 8.98
C LEU A 9 -19.52 -12.41 9.64
N LEU A 10 -18.70 -11.39 9.90
CA LEU A 10 -17.42 -11.56 10.56
C LEU A 10 -17.60 -11.62 12.09
N PRO A 11 -16.78 -12.42 12.80
CA PRO A 11 -16.68 -12.34 14.25
C PRO A 11 -16.39 -10.91 14.73
N ALA A 12 -16.88 -10.56 15.93
CA ALA A 12 -16.68 -9.23 16.49
C ALA A 12 -15.19 -8.89 16.73
N ASP A 13 -14.38 -9.91 16.99
CA ASP A 13 -12.93 -9.82 17.20
C ASP A 13 -12.12 -10.10 15.93
N TRP A 14 -12.76 -10.08 14.76
CA TRP A 14 -12.08 -10.33 13.51
C TRP A 14 -10.93 -9.33 13.29
N PRO A 15 -9.68 -9.80 13.05
CA PRO A 15 -8.51 -8.93 13.03
C PRO A 15 -8.38 -8.07 11.76
N GLY A 16 -9.25 -8.24 10.77
CA GLY A 16 -9.17 -7.58 9.46
C GLY A 16 -8.92 -6.07 9.53
N PRO A 17 -9.74 -5.29 10.26
CA PRO A 17 -9.53 -3.84 10.40
C PRO A 17 -8.18 -3.48 11.03
N ALA A 18 -7.74 -4.20 12.06
CA ALA A 18 -6.46 -3.97 12.72
C ALA A 18 -5.27 -4.29 11.79
N ALA A 19 -5.35 -5.41 11.06
CA ALA A 19 -4.36 -5.77 10.05
C ALA A 19 -4.30 -4.74 8.90
N TYR A 20 -5.44 -4.23 8.44
CA TYR A 20 -5.51 -3.18 7.43
C TYR A 20 -4.84 -1.89 7.91
N ALA A 21 -5.13 -1.46 9.14
CA ALA A 21 -4.51 -0.28 9.74
C ALA A 21 -2.99 -0.45 9.86
N LEU A 22 -2.51 -1.61 10.30
CA LEU A 22 -1.08 -1.92 10.38
C LEU A 22 -0.40 -1.83 9.00
N CYS A 23 -1.01 -2.41 7.97
CA CYS A 23 -0.49 -2.35 6.60
C CYS A 23 -0.45 -0.91 6.07
N ARG A 24 -1.49 -0.10 6.32
CA ARG A 24 -1.52 1.33 5.97
C ARG A 24 -0.35 2.07 6.62
N ASP A 25 -0.13 1.82 7.91
CA ASP A 25 0.89 2.53 8.67
C ASP A 25 2.30 2.16 8.17
N PHE A 26 2.53 0.89 7.82
CA PHE A 26 3.75 0.48 7.14
C PHE A 26 3.90 1.17 5.78
N TYR A 27 2.87 1.15 4.95
CA TYR A 27 2.88 1.76 3.62
C TYR A 27 3.24 3.26 3.67
N ARG A 28 2.61 4.01 4.59
CA ARG A 28 2.92 5.43 4.82
C ARG A 28 4.38 5.66 5.20
N ARG A 29 4.96 4.79 6.03
CA ARG A 29 6.36 4.89 6.45
C ARG A 29 7.36 4.51 5.37
N THR A 30 7.02 3.55 4.52
CA THR A 30 7.99 2.95 3.59
C THR A 30 7.92 3.48 2.16
N HIS A 31 6.77 4.03 1.73
CA HIS A 31 6.56 4.39 0.31
C HIS A 31 7.63 5.34 -0.24
N ARG A 32 7.99 6.40 0.49
CA ARG A 32 9.00 7.37 0.04
C ARG A 32 10.37 6.73 -0.14
N CYS A 33 10.80 5.93 0.83
CA CYS A 33 12.08 5.22 0.75
C CYS A 33 12.08 4.21 -0.41
N ALA A 34 10.96 3.53 -0.64
CA ALA A 34 10.82 2.64 -1.79
C ALA A 34 10.90 3.40 -3.12
N GLU A 35 10.18 4.52 -3.27
CA GLU A 35 10.24 5.34 -4.49
C GLU A 35 11.65 5.90 -4.75
N GLN A 36 12.32 6.39 -3.71
CA GLN A 36 13.71 6.86 -3.81
C GLN A 36 14.66 5.73 -4.24
N HIS A 37 14.51 4.54 -3.64
CA HIS A 37 15.32 3.40 -4.01
C HIS A 37 15.09 2.98 -5.47
N LEU A 38 13.83 2.97 -5.93
CA LEU A 38 13.52 2.68 -7.32
C LEU A 38 14.14 3.71 -8.27
N ALA A 39 14.06 5.01 -7.94
CA ALA A 39 14.63 6.09 -8.74
C ALA A 39 16.16 6.01 -8.89
N VAL A 40 16.85 5.43 -7.91
CA VAL A 40 18.32 5.23 -7.95
C VAL A 40 18.69 3.92 -8.64
N THR A 41 17.90 2.86 -8.47
CA THR A 41 18.28 1.51 -8.91
C THR A 41 17.82 1.19 -10.33
N LEU A 42 16.75 1.83 -10.82
CA LEU A 42 16.11 1.50 -12.08
C LEU A 42 16.23 2.63 -13.10
N ASP A 43 16.44 2.25 -14.36
CA ASP A 43 16.36 3.12 -15.54
C ASP A 43 15.39 2.46 -16.53
N THR A 44 14.58 3.26 -17.22
CA THR A 44 13.63 2.76 -18.24
C THR A 44 14.29 2.47 -19.58
N GLY A 45 15.60 2.72 -19.71
CA GLY A 45 16.33 2.68 -20.99
C GLY A 45 15.98 3.84 -21.93
N ARG A 46 15.05 4.70 -21.53
CA ARG A 46 14.65 5.95 -22.19
C ARG A 46 14.78 7.16 -21.26
N GLY A 47 15.37 6.97 -20.08
CA GLY A 47 15.51 8.00 -19.04
C GLY A 47 14.94 7.58 -17.69
N PRO A 48 14.85 8.53 -16.74
CA PRO A 48 14.43 8.23 -15.36
C PRO A 48 13.03 7.63 -15.29
N LEU A 49 12.76 6.91 -14.21
CA LEU A 49 11.43 6.38 -13.94
C LEU A 49 10.38 7.50 -13.91
N PRO A 50 9.19 7.26 -14.49
CA PRO A 50 8.07 8.19 -14.34
C PRO A 50 7.62 8.22 -12.88
N PRO A 51 6.93 9.30 -12.46
CA PRO A 51 6.30 9.36 -11.15
C PRO A 51 5.26 8.25 -11.00
N ALA A 52 4.97 7.88 -9.74
CA ALA A 52 3.90 6.94 -9.44
C ALA A 52 2.55 7.43 -10.01
N ALA A 53 1.77 6.49 -10.54
CA ALA A 53 0.42 6.79 -11.05
C ALA A 53 -0.49 7.31 -9.92
N ALA A 54 -1.46 8.16 -10.24
CA ALA A 54 -2.31 8.84 -9.24
C ALA A 54 -2.95 7.90 -8.20
N TYR A 55 -3.47 6.75 -8.65
CA TYR A 55 -4.09 5.74 -7.77
C TYR A 55 -3.14 5.17 -6.70
N PHE A 56 -1.82 5.33 -6.86
CA PHE A 56 -0.82 4.95 -5.86
C PHE A 56 -1.07 5.67 -4.52
N TYR A 57 -1.50 6.94 -4.60
CA TYR A 57 -1.76 7.80 -3.45
C TYR A 57 -3.14 7.57 -2.83
N GLU A 58 -4.01 6.81 -3.50
CA GLU A 58 -5.35 6.46 -2.99
C GLU A 58 -5.33 5.17 -2.15
N ARG A 59 -4.21 4.43 -2.17
CA ARG A 59 -4.09 3.16 -1.44
C ARG A 59 -4.28 3.36 0.05
N PHE A 60 -4.90 2.36 0.68
CA PHE A 60 -5.23 2.37 2.10
C PHE A 60 -6.15 3.53 2.58
N GLY A 61 -6.99 4.05 1.67
CA GLY A 61 -7.87 5.19 1.96
C GLY A 61 -7.16 6.54 1.88
N GLY A 62 -6.04 6.60 1.15
CA GLY A 62 -5.21 7.79 1.01
C GLY A 62 -3.89 7.67 1.78
N LEU A 63 -2.79 8.02 1.10
CA LEU A 63 -1.51 8.31 1.74
C LEU A 63 -1.65 9.50 2.69
#